data_AF-A0A5J4PEC7-F1
#
_entry.id   AF-A0A5J4PEC7-F1
#
_cell.length_a   1.000
_cell.length_b   1.000
_cell.length_c   1.000
_cell.angle_alpha   90.00
_cell.angle_beta   90.00
_cell.angle_gamma   90.00
#
_symmetry.space_group_name_H-M   'P 1'
#
loop_
_entity.id
_entity.type
_entity.pdbx_description
1 polymer ?
#
loop_
_entity_poly.entity_id
_entity_poly.type
_entity_poly.pdbx_seq_one_letter_code
_entity_poly.pdbx_strand_id
1 'polypeptide(L)' 'ARVQFAQYGMTNIPNDIIDRYADNMLKKEDTVNQLIDRAIEDILISVLKEQMKLNYKIVSLEEFDKMFA' A
#
# COMPACT_ATOMS: atom_id res chain seq x y z
N ALA A 1 -9.81 4.32 -0.16
CA ALA A 1 -11.03 4.84 0.49
C ALA A 1 -11.57 3.91 1.58
N ARG A 2 -12.09 2.70 1.25
CA ARG A 2 -12.68 1.76 2.24
C ARG A 2 -11.81 1.45 3.46
N VAL A 3 -10.50 1.28 3.27
CA VAL A 3 -9.55 1.01 4.35
C VAL A 3 -9.57 2.12 5.42
N GLN A 4 -9.73 3.39 5.04
CA GLN A 4 -9.79 4.50 5.98
C GLN A 4 -11.04 4.45 6.85
N PHE A 5 -12.16 3.99 6.32
CA PHE A 5 -13.40 3.84 7.07
C PHE A 5 -13.40 2.60 7.97
N ALA A 6 -12.79 1.51 7.49
CA ALA A 6 -12.62 0.29 8.28
C ALA A 6 -11.80 0.53 9.57
N GLN A 7 -10.83 1.46 9.55
CA GLN A 7 -10.08 1.87 10.75
C GLN A 7 -10.97 2.45 11.86
N TYR A 8 -12.11 3.03 11.50
CA TYR A 8 -13.11 3.57 12.45
C TYR A 8 -14.27 2.60 12.69
N GLY A 9 -14.14 1.33 12.29
CA GLY A 9 -15.18 0.30 12.47
C GLY A 9 -16.36 0.41 11.52
N MET A 10 -16.28 1.26 10.49
CA MET A 10 -17.36 1.46 9.52
C MET A 10 -17.18 0.51 8.33
N THR A 11 -17.53 -0.77 8.53
CA THR A 11 -17.30 -1.85 7.56
C THR A 11 -18.36 -1.95 6.47
N ASN A 12 -19.56 -1.38 6.68
CA ASN A 12 -20.70 -1.54 5.77
C ASN A 12 -21.21 -0.18 5.25
N ILE A 13 -20.31 0.61 4.66
CA ILE A 13 -20.64 1.92 4.08
C ILE A 13 -21.18 1.75 2.64
N PRO A 14 -22.26 2.47 2.28
CA PRO A 14 -22.74 2.56 0.90
C PRO A 14 -21.66 2.95 -0.12
N ASN A 15 -21.69 2.33 -1.30
CA ASN A 15 -20.69 2.57 -2.35
C ASN A 15 -20.64 4.03 -2.84
N ASP A 16 -21.79 4.69 -2.93
CA ASP A 16 -21.88 6.09 -3.37
C ASP A 16 -21.15 7.06 -2.44
N ILE A 17 -21.13 6.79 -1.14
CA ILE A 17 -20.36 7.56 -0.15
C ILE A 17 -18.87 7.31 -0.34
N ILE A 18 -18.48 6.06 -0.57
CA ILE A 18 -17.08 5.67 -0.81
C ILE A 18 -16.54 6.34 -2.07
N ASP A 19 -17.34 6.35 -3.15
CA ASP A 19 -16.95 6.92 -4.44
C ASP A 19 -16.79 8.43 -4.34
N ARG A 20 -17.78 9.14 -3.76
CA ARG A 20 -17.68 10.59 -3.53
C ARG A 20 -16.49 10.97 -2.65
N TYR A 21 -16.19 10.15 -1.64
CA TYR A 21 -15.03 10.36 -0.79
C TYR A 21 -13.72 10.16 -1.56
N ALA A 22 -13.62 9.11 -2.38
CA ALA A 22 -12.48 8.87 -3.25
C ALA A 22 -12.27 10.03 -4.24
N ASP A 23 -13.34 10.53 -4.87
CA ASP A 23 -13.28 11.67 -5.77
C ASP A 23 -12.75 12.93 -5.06
N ASN A 24 -13.21 13.18 -3.84
CA ASN A 24 -12.73 14.32 -3.06
C ASN A 24 -11.27 14.16 -2.59
N MET A 25 -10.81 12.93 -2.34
CA MET A 25 -9.40 12.66 -2.08
C MET A 25 -8.54 12.99 -3.30
N LEU A 26 -8.96 12.57 -4.49
CA LEU A 26 -8.23 12.78 -5.74
C LEU A 26 -8.17 14.24 -6.20
N LYS A 27 -9.01 15.12 -5.64
CA LYS A 27 -8.90 16.57 -5.85
C LYS A 27 -7.76 17.22 -5.07
N LYS A 28 -7.22 16.54 -4.06
CA LYS A 28 -6.10 17.05 -3.27
C LYS A 28 -4.79 16.69 -3.95
N GLU A 29 -4.05 17.70 -4.40
CA GLU A 29 -2.77 17.53 -5.08
C GLU A 29 -1.79 16.66 -4.27
N ASP A 30 -1.64 16.93 -2.97
CA ASP A 30 -0.79 16.11 -2.08
C ASP A 30 -1.19 14.63 -2.07
N THR A 31 -2.48 14.33 -2.13
CA THR A 31 -2.97 12.94 -2.16
C THR A 31 -2.63 12.29 -3.50
N VAL A 32 -2.76 13.03 -4.61
CA VAL A 32 -2.37 12.54 -5.93
C VAL A 32 -0.86 12.31 -6.00
N ASN A 33 -0.05 13.24 -5.50
CA ASN A 33 1.40 13.12 -5.47
C ASN A 33 1.85 11.88 -4.67
N GLN A 34 1.28 11.65 -3.49
CA GLN A 34 1.57 10.44 -2.71
C GLN A 34 1.22 9.14 -3.44
N LEU A 35 0.15 9.13 -4.23
CA LEU A 35 -0.22 7.97 -5.05
C LEU A 35 0.76 7.76 -6.20
N ILE A 36 1.21 8.85 -6.84
CA ILE A 36 2.23 8.81 -7.89
C ILE A 36 3.55 8.29 -7.33
N ASP A 37 4.00 8.80 -6.18
CA ASP A 37 5.25 8.37 -5.55
C ASP A 37 5.24 6.87 -5.23
N ARG A 38 4.13 6.35 -4.68
CA ARG A 38 3.98 4.91 -4.42
C ARG A 38 3.99 4.10 -5.72
N ALA A 39 3.33 4.58 -6.76
CA ALA A 39 3.34 3.89 -8.06
C ALA A 39 4.76 3.85 -8.67
N ILE A 40 5.52 4.94 -8.54
CA ILE A 40 6.93 4.98 -8.96
C ILE A 40 7.76 3.97 -8.16
N GLU A 41 7.59 3.92 -6.84
CA GLU A 41 8.27 2.96 -5.97
C GLU A 41 7.98 1.51 -6.37
N ASP A 42 6.71 1.16 -6.60
CA ASP A 42 6.31 -0.19 -7.02
C ASP A 42 6.97 -0.60 -8.35
N ILE A 43 6.99 0.33 -9.32
CA ILE A 43 7.64 0.12 -10.62
C ILE A 43 9.15 -0.06 -10.44
N LEU A 44 9.78 0.80 -9.64
CA LEU A 44 11.22 0.72 -9.36
C LEU A 44 11.58 -0.62 -8.74
N ILE A 45 10.82 -1.07 -7.72
CA ILE A 45 11.03 -2.36 -7.07
C ILE A 45 10.89 -3.50 -8.07
N SER A 46 9.88 -3.45 -8.95
CA SER A 46 9.69 -4.46 -9.99
C SER A 46 10.90 -4.55 -10.91
N VAL A 47 11.34 -3.41 -11.45
CA VAL A 47 12.48 -3.34 -12.36
C VAL A 47 13.76 -3.82 -11.65
N LEU A 48 14.00 -3.38 -10.41
CA LEU A 48 15.17 -3.82 -9.65
C LEU A 48 15.18 -5.33 -9.43
N LYS A 49 14.03 -5.94 -9.12
CA LYS A 49 13.93 -7.41 -8.97
C LYS A 49 14.24 -8.16 -10.25
N GLU A 50 13.95 -7.59 -11.43
CA GLU A 50 14.32 -8.19 -12.72
C GLU A 50 15.83 -8.14 -12.99
N GLN A 51 16.50 -7.10 -12.49
CA GLN A 51 17.95 -6.92 -12.68
C GLN A 51 18.80 -7.63 -11.61
N MET A 52 18.17 -8.15 -10.55
CA MET A 52 18.86 -8.73 -9.40
C MET A 52 18.57 -10.22 -9.24
N LYS A 53 19.58 -10.98 -8.82
CA LYS A 53 19.37 -12.39 -8.45
C LYS A 53 18.81 -12.47 -7.03
N LEU A 54 17.54 -12.82 -6.91
CA LEU A 54 16.90 -13.07 -5.62
C LEU A 54 17.29 -14.46 -5.08
N ASN A 55 17.71 -14.52 -3.82
CA ASN A 55 17.98 -15.77 -3.10
C ASN A 55 16.87 -15.99 -2.07
N TYR A 56 16.01 -16.98 -2.32
CA TYR A 56 14.92 -17.31 -1.43
C TYR A 56 15.40 -18.29 -0.36
N LYS A 57 15.26 -17.91 0.91
CA LYS A 57 15.58 -18.75 2.08
C LYS A 57 14.33 -18.94 2.93
N ILE A 58 14.06 -20.19 3.32
CA ILE A 58 13.05 -20.50 4.32
C ILE A 58 13.69 -20.29 5.70
N VAL A 59 13.00 -19.53 6.56
CA VAL A 59 13.42 -19.27 7.94
C VAL A 59 12.24 -19.55 8.88
N SER A 60 12.54 -19.91 10.12
CA SER A 60 11.55 -19.99 11.19
C SER A 60 11.08 -18.60 11.63
N LEU A 61 9.94 -18.52 12.32
CA LEU A 61 9.44 -17.27 12.90
C LEU A 61 10.47 -16.64 13.86
N GLU A 62 11.11 -17.47 14.70
CA GLU A 62 12.14 -17.02 15.64
C GLU A 62 13.36 -16.41 14.92
N GLU A 63 13.77 -16.97 13.79
CA GLU A 63 14.87 -16.42 12.98
C GLU A 63 14.47 -15.11 12.28
N PHE A 64 13.21 -15.00 11.83
CA PHE A 64 12.69 -13.78 11.23
C PHE A 64 12.61 -12.64 12.24
N ASP A 65 12.09 -12.90 13.44
CA ASP A 65 11.95 -11.89 14.51
C ASP A 65 13.32 -11.30 14.91
N LYS A 66 14.39 -12.12 14.91
CA LYS A 66 15.77 -11.67 15.15
C LYS A 66 16.32 -10.71 14.10
N MET A 67 15.67 -10.54 12.95
CA MET A 67 16.09 -9.57 11.93
C MET A 67 15.58 -8.15 12.20
N PHE A 68 14.58 -8.01 13.08
CA PHE A 68 13.89 -6.73 13.35
C PHE A 68 13.98 -6.27 14.83
N ALA A 69 14.60 -7.09 15.69
CA ALA A 69 14.88 -6.80 17.10
C ALA A 69 16.39 -6.64 17.33
#